data_AF-A0A8D9S5G0-F1
#
_entry.id   AF-A0A8D9S5G0-F1
#
_cell.length_a   1.000
_cell.length_b   1.000
_cell.length_c   1.000
_cell.angle_alpha   90.00
_cell.angle_beta   90.00
_cell.angle_gamma   90.00
#
_symmetry.space_group_name_H-M   'P 1'
#
loop_
_entity.id
_entity.type
_entity.pdbx_description
1 polymer ?
#
loop_
_entity_poly.entity_id
_entity_poly.type
_entity_poly.pdbx_seq_one_letter_code
_entity_poly.pdbx_strand_id
1 'polypeptide(L)' 'MSNINFKDYLNEQLKDPAFKKEFENETTKLESAIALTKVRKESGLSQRDLATVSDVPQSTIARIESGANTSID' A
#
# COMPACT_ATOMS: atom_id res chain seq x y z
N MET A 1 -22.44 -21.64 -5.27
CA MET A 1 -21.78 -20.56 -4.49
C MET A 1 -21.72 -19.35 -5.41
N SER A 2 -22.32 -18.22 -5.05
CA SER A 2 -22.20 -17.00 -5.85
C SER A 2 -20.75 -16.54 -5.82
N ASN A 3 -20.14 -16.40 -6.99
CA ASN A 3 -18.78 -15.91 -7.16
C ASN A 3 -18.85 -14.38 -7.11
N ILE A 4 -18.96 -13.81 -5.91
CA ILE A 4 -19.02 -12.36 -5.74
C ILE A 4 -17.65 -11.79 -6.07
N ASN A 5 -17.60 -10.87 -7.03
CA ASN A 5 -16.38 -10.13 -7.33
C ASN A 5 -16.01 -9.27 -6.12
N PHE A 6 -14.74 -9.33 -5.69
CA PHE A 6 -14.25 -8.53 -4.56
C PHE A 6 -14.55 -7.03 -4.72
N LYS A 7 -14.46 -6.49 -5.95
CA LYS A 7 -14.77 -5.08 -6.22
C LYS A 7 -16.24 -4.77 -5.95
N ASP A 8 -17.14 -5.64 -6.37
CA ASP A 8 -18.58 -5.45 -6.16
C ASP A 8 -18.92 -5.53 -4.67
N TYR A 9 -18.34 -6.51 -3.96
CA TYR A 9 -18.47 -6.62 -2.51
C TYR A 9 -17.95 -5.38 -1.78
N LEU A 10 -16.74 -4.91 -2.12
CA LEU A 10 -16.14 -3.73 -1.53
C LEU A 10 -17.00 -2.48 -1.79
N ASN A 11 -17.49 -2.30 -3.02
CA ASN A 11 -18.37 -1.18 -3.36
C ASN A 11 -19.68 -1.18 -2.55
N GLU A 12 -20.24 -2.35 -2.24
CA GLU A 12 -21.40 -2.47 -1.35
C GLU A 12 -21.03 -2.09 0.10
N GLN A 13 -19.88 -2.52 0.61
CA GLN A 13 -19.43 -2.13 1.96
C GLN A 13 -19.14 -0.63 2.07
N LEU A 14 -18.58 -0.01 1.03
CA LEU A 14 -18.27 1.43 0.99
C LEU A 14 -19.51 2.35 1.01
N LYS A 15 -20.74 1.79 0.90
CA LYS A 15 -21.97 2.55 1.10
C LYS A 15 -22.22 2.90 2.56
N ASP A 16 -21.67 2.14 3.51
CA ASP A 16 -21.71 2.47 4.93
C ASP A 16 -20.69 3.58 5.24
N PRO A 17 -21.12 4.77 5.68
CA PRO A 17 -20.22 5.88 5.99
C PRO A 17 -19.18 5.57 7.08
N ALA A 18 -19.51 4.72 8.06
CA ALA A 18 -18.57 4.36 9.12
C ALA A 18 -17.47 3.45 8.57
N PHE A 19 -17.84 2.44 7.80
CA PHE A 19 -16.89 1.57 7.11
C PHE A 19 -16.03 2.37 6.13
N LYS A 20 -16.64 3.23 5.31
CA LYS A 20 -15.94 4.06 4.35
C LYS A 20 -14.87 4.93 5.01
N LYS A 21 -15.19 5.57 6.13
CA LYS A 21 -14.25 6.41 6.87
C LYS A 21 -13.04 5.62 7.37
N GLU A 22 -13.26 4.47 7.99
CA GLU A 22 -12.16 3.61 8.45
C GLU A 22 -11.34 3.06 7.27
N PHE A 23 -12.00 2.65 6.19
CA PHE A 23 -11.33 2.20 4.97
C PHE A 23 -10.45 3.29 4.36
N GLU A 24 -10.94 4.53 4.27
CA GLU A 24 -10.17 5.67 3.79
C GLU A 24 -8.98 5.98 4.71
N ASN A 25 -9.18 5.99 6.03
CA ASN A 25 -8.10 6.19 7.01
C ASN A 25 -6.99 5.16 6.86
N GLU A 26 -7.33 3.87 6.74
CA GLU A 26 -6.36 2.80 6.52
C GLU A 26 -5.71 2.90 5.14
N THR A 27 -6.46 3.29 4.11
CA THR A 27 -5.92 3.50 2.77
C THR A 27 -4.87 4.62 2.76
N THR A 28 -5.16 5.76 3.41
CA THR A 28 -4.22 6.88 3.51
C THR A 28 -2.89 6.46 4.16
N LYS A 29 -2.93 5.61 5.20
CA LYS A 29 -1.70 5.07 5.82
C LYS A 29 -0.86 4.22 4.86
N LEU A 30 -1.49 3.64 3.83
CA LEU A 30 -0.85 2.77 2.85
C LEU A 30 -0.48 3.48 1.54
N GLU A 31 -0.93 4.72 1.32
CA GLU A 31 -0.72 5.43 0.04
C GLU A 31 0.77 5.56 -0.32
N SER A 32 1.62 5.94 0.64
CA SER A 32 3.06 6.05 0.42
C SER A 32 3.70 4.69 0.09
N ALA A 33 3.26 3.62 0.76
CA ALA A 33 3.73 2.25 0.52
C ALA A 33 3.39 1.78 -0.91
N ILE A 34 2.16 2.06 -1.35
CA ILE A 34 1.66 1.75 -2.69
C ILE A 34 2.42 2.56 -3.74
N ALA A 35 2.58 3.86 -3.51
CA ALA A 35 3.27 4.76 -4.43
C ALA A 35 4.73 4.33 -4.65
N LEU A 36 5.46 4.05 -3.57
CA LEU A 36 6.84 3.57 -3.66
C LEU A 36 6.93 2.23 -4.41
N THR A 37 6.07 1.27 -4.05
CA THR A 37 6.03 -0.06 -4.68
C THR A 37 5.76 0.06 -6.18
N LYS A 38 4.84 0.94 -6.56
CA LYS A 38 4.47 1.17 -7.96
C LYS A 38 5.65 1.74 -8.75
N VAL A 39 6.23 2.86 -8.29
CA VAL A 39 7.36 3.52 -8.96
C VAL A 39 8.56 2.58 -9.08
N ARG A 40 8.87 1.81 -8.01
CA ARG A 40 9.95 0.83 -8.03
C ARG A 40 9.74 -0.23 -9.12
N LYS A 41 8.54 -0.80 -9.20
CA LYS A 41 8.19 -1.82 -10.20
C LYS A 41 8.18 -1.26 -11.62
N GLU A 42 7.65 -0.07 -11.82
CA GLU A 42 7.68 0.64 -13.11
C GLU A 42 9.11 0.94 -13.57
N SER A 43 10.02 1.18 -12.61
CA SER A 43 11.45 1.36 -12.86
C SER A 43 12.22 0.04 -13.03
N GLY A 44 11.56 -1.11 -12.95
CA GLY A 44 12.20 -2.43 -13.08
C GLY A 44 13.13 -2.81 -11.91
N LEU A 45 13.04 -2.11 -10.78
CA LEU A 45 13.94 -2.30 -9.64
C LEU A 45 13.41 -3.38 -8.70
N SER A 46 14.30 -4.24 -8.19
CA SER A 46 14.01 -5.03 -6.99
C SER A 46 14.09 -4.14 -5.74
N GLN A 47 13.57 -4.63 -4.59
CA GLN A 47 13.73 -3.92 -3.31
C GLN A 47 15.21 -3.72 -2.94
N ARG A 48 16.08 -4.65 -3.33
CA ARG A 48 17.53 -4.56 -3.10
C ARG A 48 18.19 -3.52 -3.99
N ASP A 49 17.72 -3.39 -5.23
CA ASP A 49 18.25 -2.37 -6.15
C ASP A 49 17.87 -0.97 -5.67
N LEU A 50 16.60 -0.78 -5.29
CA LEU A 50 16.16 0.49 -4.70
C LEU A 50 16.92 0.81 -3.40
N ALA A 51 17.13 -0.18 -2.53
CA ALA A 51 17.90 -0.02 -1.31
C ALA A 51 19.34 0.44 -1.58
N THR A 52 19.98 -0.11 -2.62
CA THR A 52 21.33 0.27 -3.05
C THR A 52 21.37 1.71 -3.57
N VAL A 53 20.40 2.10 -4.40
CA VAL A 53 20.33 3.45 -4.99
C VAL A 53 20.00 4.50 -3.93
N SER A 54 19.18 4.15 -2.93
CA SER A 54 18.75 5.05 -1.85
C SER A 54 19.69 5.06 -0.64
N ASP A 55 20.76 4.26 -0.65
CA ASP A 55 21.70 4.08 0.47
C ASP A 55 21.01 3.76 1.81
N VAL A 56 20.06 2.82 1.77
CA VAL A 56 19.35 2.32 2.97
C VAL A 56 19.34 0.80 3.00
N PRO A 57 19.16 0.16 4.17
CA PRO A 57 18.95 -1.28 4.23
C PRO A 57 17.71 -1.72 3.43
N GLN A 58 17.77 -2.88 2.78
CA GLN A 58 16.59 -3.46 2.10
C GLN A 58 15.42 -3.70 3.06
N SER A 59 15.68 -3.97 4.34
CA SER A 59 14.65 -4.06 5.38
C SER A 59 13.90 -2.74 5.61
N THR A 60 14.54 -1.59 5.36
CA THR A 60 13.88 -0.28 5.40
C THR A 60 12.91 -0.14 4.23
N ILE A 61 13.33 -0.47 3.01
CA ILE A 61 12.43 -0.50 1.84
C ILE A 61 11.25 -1.46 2.08
N ALA A 62 11.52 -2.66 2.61
CA ALA A 62 10.48 -3.64 2.90
C ALA A 62 9.45 -3.17 3.94
N ARG A 63 9.88 -2.43 4.98
CA ARG A 63 8.98 -1.82 5.97
C ARG A 63 8.11 -0.72 5.37
N ILE A 64 8.70 0.12 4.52
CA ILE A 64 7.94 1.18 3.83
C ILE A 64 6.90 0.54 2.91
N GLU A 65 7.27 -0.44 2.09
CA GLU A 65 6.35 -1.10 1.15
C GLU A 65 5.27 -1.95 1.83
N SER A 66 5.50 -2.41 3.07
CA SER A 66 4.47 -3.13 3.84
C SER A 66 3.54 -2.22 4.63
N GLY A 67 3.77 -0.91 4.61
CA GLY A 67 3.00 0.04 5.42
C GLY A 67 3.22 -0.14 6.93
N ALA A 68 4.24 -0.89 7.35
CA ALA A 68 4.56 -1.07 8.76
C ALA A 68 5.27 0.19 9.28
N ASN A 69 4.48 1.15 9.78
CA ASN A 69 4.91 2.32 10.54
C ASN A 69 6.25 2.91 10.10
N THR A 70 6.26 3.58 8.94
CA THR A 70 7.03 4.80 8.85
C THR A 70 6.07 5.93 9.18
N SER A 71 6.12 6.43 10.40
CA SER A 71 5.56 7.74 10.72
C SER A 71 6.16 8.75 9.74
N ILE A 72 5.41 9.06 8.69
CA ILE A 72 5.64 10.19 7.81
C ILE A 72 4.69 11.25 8.35
N ASP A 73 5.16 11.97 9.38
CA ASP A 73 4.61 13.30 9.73
C ASP A 73 5.20 14.34 8.77
#